data_AF-A0A7C5V3S5-F1
#
_entry.id   AF-A0A7C5V3S5-F1
#
_cell.length_a   1.000
_cell.length_b   1.000
_cell.length_c   1.000
_cell.angle_alpha   90.00
_cell.angle_beta   90.00
_cell.angle_gamma   90.00
#
_symmetry.space_group_name_H-M   'P 1'
#
loop_
_entity.id
_entity.type
_entity.pdbx_description
1 polymer ?
#
loop_
_entity_poly.entity_id
_entity_poly.type
_entity_poly.pdbx_seq_one_letter_code
_entity_poly.pdbx_strand_id
1 'polypeptide(L)'
;MVITKLHAVALEKLLQAEDEARTPIQPAEVGEEVARELEAMGLVRFETPVCLALTYKGRELTQVLRELVALGPTPYAQSEDEAKDDVYIVQGHGLPPISDWDDAFRFLGSEVIAMLDAARRAHQAAEHSEEPLLERGLAARVRHRKKHKDYVALTEQGLRILEIYETTHPRLEINYTLADAIRALPMGPTPASNFPATQHDRYLLEGMRLISYSVPHGGICSFTALGQAVKQALETGGFGEGDVLTEDILAALANYTRDPKADHPSLSMLQALGYVGADGDLLPAGEWALEAYRLLHEGARSDVWTIAVHAEDIAVLRAIDAIWQKATSNREEAPTFEKLRTEMIDRKVRQYKALLEKYGRKLNEMPHKYQQIASKFQEAKNYAQWFDDNFDLRAVLHSLESFQLIESIEDRKGREVFRLTEHGQRVLADGAEQVSSTSVKSITMTRKTFSSP
;
A
#
# COMPACT_ATOMS: atom_id res chain seq x y z
N MET A 1 11.30 8.97 2.74
CA MET A 1 12.25 9.75 3.57
C MET A 1 13.64 9.24 3.31
N VAL A 2 14.58 10.14 3.03
CA VAL A 2 15.97 9.85 2.71
C VAL A 2 16.88 10.88 3.37
N ILE A 3 17.86 10.44 4.15
CA ILE A 3 18.81 11.35 4.83
C ILE A 3 20.22 10.94 4.42
N THR A 4 20.86 11.82 3.66
CA THR A 4 22.26 11.74 3.25
C THR A 4 23.11 12.62 4.16
N LYS A 5 24.43 12.62 3.97
CA LYS A 5 25.31 13.57 4.61
C LYS A 5 24.90 15.03 4.36
N LEU A 6 24.54 15.39 3.13
CA LEU A 6 24.12 16.76 2.79
C LEU A 6 22.85 17.17 3.54
N HIS A 7 21.85 16.27 3.61
CA HIS A 7 20.65 16.50 4.42
C HIS A 7 20.99 16.70 5.90
N ALA A 8 21.83 15.84 6.47
CA ALA A 8 22.22 15.92 7.88
C ALA A 8 22.97 17.23 8.20
N VAL A 9 23.88 17.66 7.32
CA VAL A 9 24.59 18.95 7.46
C VAL A 9 23.62 20.12 7.39
N ALA A 10 22.67 20.11 6.45
CA ALA A 10 21.67 21.17 6.32
C ALA A 10 20.76 21.27 7.55
N LEU A 11 20.27 20.13 8.05
CA LEU A 11 19.45 20.05 9.26
C LEU A 11 20.21 20.56 10.50
N GLU A 12 21.47 20.14 10.68
CA GLU A 12 22.30 20.59 11.79
C GLU A 12 22.57 22.10 11.72
N LYS A 13 22.85 22.63 10.53
CA LYS A 13 23.04 24.07 10.30
C LYS A 13 21.78 24.88 10.66
N LEU A 14 20.60 24.38 10.28
CA LEU A 14 19.32 25.01 10.62
C LEU A 14 19.08 25.01 12.14
N LEU A 15 19.33 23.88 12.80
CA LEU A 15 19.15 23.78 14.25
C LEU A 15 20.12 24.69 15.01
N GLN A 16 21.39 24.76 14.60
CA GLN A 16 22.37 25.68 15.20
C GLN A 16 21.96 27.14 15.05
N ALA A 17 21.42 27.54 13.89
CA ALA A 17 20.96 28.92 13.69
C ALA A 17 19.75 29.26 14.59
N GLU A 18 18.84 28.31 14.82
CA GLU A 18 17.74 28.46 15.79
C GLU A 18 18.28 28.59 17.22
N ASP A 19 19.20 27.71 17.64
CA ASP A 19 19.80 27.69 18.99
C ASP A 19 20.57 28.99 19.30
N GLU A 20 21.26 29.54 18.30
CA GLU A 20 22.09 30.74 18.44
C GLU A 20 21.34 32.05 18.13
N ALA A 21 20.03 31.99 17.86
CA ALA A 21 19.20 33.13 17.45
C ALA A 21 19.82 33.94 16.29
N ARG A 22 20.42 33.23 15.32
CA ARG A 22 21.08 33.82 14.15
C ARG A 22 20.07 34.23 13.08
N THR A 23 20.58 34.89 12.03
CA THR A 23 19.78 35.26 10.87
C THR A 23 19.15 34.03 10.19
N PRO A 24 17.91 34.15 9.68
CA PRO A 24 17.26 33.07 8.94
C PRO A 24 18.12 32.58 7.76
N ILE A 25 18.24 31.26 7.63
CA ILE A 25 19.07 30.64 6.60
C ILE A 25 18.36 30.68 5.25
N GLN A 26 19.07 31.12 4.22
CA GLN A 26 18.56 31.13 2.84
C GLN A 26 18.73 29.74 2.19
N PRO A 27 17.85 29.34 1.26
CA PRO A 27 17.96 28.06 0.56
C PRO A 27 19.32 27.84 -0.13
N ALA A 28 19.87 28.90 -0.74
CA ALA A 28 21.17 28.86 -1.41
C ALA A 28 22.34 28.48 -0.46
N GLU A 29 22.19 28.68 0.84
CA GLU A 29 23.23 28.40 1.82
C GLU A 29 23.35 26.93 2.23
N VAL A 30 22.34 26.11 1.92
CA VAL A 30 22.34 24.65 2.11
C VAL A 30 22.28 23.89 0.79
N GLY A 31 22.07 24.60 -0.32
CA GLY A 31 21.81 24.07 -1.65
C GLY A 31 20.31 24.01 -1.92
N GLU A 32 19.86 24.59 -3.03
CA GLU A 32 18.43 24.66 -3.38
C GLU A 32 17.81 23.28 -3.56
N GLU A 33 18.55 22.34 -4.15
CA GLU A 33 18.14 20.94 -4.31
C GLU A 33 17.91 20.26 -2.95
N VAL A 34 18.87 20.38 -2.04
CA VAL A 34 18.80 19.83 -0.67
C VAL A 34 17.65 20.45 0.11
N ALA A 35 17.42 21.76 -0.05
CA ALA A 35 16.31 22.46 0.59
C ALA A 35 14.95 21.91 0.12
N ARG A 36 14.78 21.69 -1.19
CA ARG A 36 13.56 21.10 -1.76
C ARG A 36 13.36 19.65 -1.34
N GLU A 37 14.43 18.85 -1.29
CA GLU A 37 14.36 17.48 -0.80
C GLU A 37 13.87 17.43 0.66
N LEU A 38 14.38 18.31 1.52
CA LEU A 38 13.97 18.44 2.93
C LEU A 38 12.54 18.95 3.11
N GLU A 39 12.08 19.86 2.24
CA GLU A 39 10.68 20.31 2.22
C GLU A 39 9.73 19.20 1.76
N ALA A 40 10.07 18.49 0.67
CA ALA A 40 9.30 17.36 0.17
C ALA A 40 9.16 16.24 1.23
N MET A 41 10.18 16.08 2.09
CA MET A 41 10.14 15.17 3.22
C MET A 41 9.34 15.68 4.42
N GLY A 42 8.88 16.93 4.43
CA GLY A 42 8.16 17.55 5.54
C GLY A 42 9.05 17.93 6.75
N LEU A 43 10.37 18.01 6.55
CA LEU A 43 11.35 18.29 7.62
C LEU A 43 11.70 19.78 7.70
N VAL A 44 11.58 20.50 6.59
CA VAL A 44 11.83 21.94 6.48
C VAL A 44 10.61 22.60 5.82
N ARG A 45 10.42 23.89 6.06
CA ARG A 45 9.44 24.72 5.35
C ARG A 45 10.08 26.02 4.89
N PHE A 46 9.56 26.58 3.80
CA PHE A 46 9.90 27.92 3.36
C PHE A 46 9.02 28.96 4.07
N GLU A 47 9.63 29.97 4.67
CA GLU A 47 8.96 31.11 5.30
C GLU A 47 9.20 32.41 4.51
N THR A 48 8.37 33.43 4.76
CA THR A 48 8.53 34.77 4.16
C THR A 48 9.17 35.73 5.17
N PRO A 49 10.22 36.50 4.79
CA PRO A 49 10.92 36.49 3.51
C PRO A 49 11.62 35.15 3.26
N VAL A 50 11.74 34.72 1.99
CA VAL A 50 12.21 33.38 1.57
C VAL A 50 13.37 32.90 2.43
N CYS A 51 13.10 32.03 3.40
CA CYS A 51 14.09 31.43 4.29
C CYS A 51 13.63 30.05 4.71
N LEU A 52 14.56 29.25 5.23
CA LEU A 52 14.30 27.90 5.70
C LEU A 52 14.09 27.89 7.20
N ALA A 53 13.05 27.18 7.65
CA ALA A 53 12.80 26.89 9.05
C ALA A 53 12.58 25.38 9.25
N LEU A 54 13.06 24.82 10.37
CA LEU A 54 12.78 23.44 10.69
C LEU A 54 11.29 23.27 11.03
N THR A 55 10.68 22.20 10.51
CA THR A 55 9.42 21.74 11.08
C THR A 55 9.70 21.10 12.45
N TYR A 56 8.64 20.88 13.24
CA TYR A 56 8.77 20.15 14.51
C TYR A 56 9.47 18.79 14.30
N LYS A 57 9.13 18.08 13.21
CA LYS A 57 9.70 16.78 12.87
C LYS A 57 11.13 16.88 12.34
N GLY A 58 11.47 17.94 11.60
CA GLY A 58 12.86 18.26 11.25
C GLY A 58 13.73 18.45 12.49
N ARG A 59 13.24 19.21 13.48
CA ARG A 59 13.94 19.42 14.75
C ARG A 59 14.12 18.11 15.53
N GLU A 60 13.06 17.32 15.65
CA GLU A 60 13.09 16.03 16.36
C GLU A 60 14.10 15.06 15.74
N LEU A 61 14.12 14.94 14.41
CA LEU A 61 15.10 14.12 13.69
C LEU A 61 16.53 14.60 13.89
N THR A 62 16.75 15.91 13.85
CA THR A 62 18.08 16.50 14.06
C THR A 62 18.60 16.25 15.48
N GLN A 63 17.71 16.28 16.48
CA GLN A 63 18.06 15.91 17.85
C GLN A 63 18.44 14.43 17.96
N VAL A 64 17.70 13.52 17.32
CA VAL A 64 18.07 12.09 17.27
C VAL A 64 19.45 11.90 16.63
N LEU A 65 19.76 12.63 15.56
CA LEU A 65 21.08 12.63 14.94
C LEU A 65 22.18 13.10 15.92
N ARG A 66 21.95 14.21 16.64
CA ARG A 66 22.90 14.70 17.67
C ARG A 66 23.12 13.68 18.78
N GLU A 67 22.07 13.01 19.24
CA GLU A 67 22.18 11.94 20.24
C GLU A 67 23.03 10.77 19.74
N LEU A 68 22.78 10.30 18.51
CA LEU A 68 23.56 9.23 17.89
C LEU A 68 25.03 9.64 17.74
N VAL A 69 25.31 10.87 17.30
CA VAL A 69 26.68 11.39 17.20
C VAL A 69 27.35 11.50 18.57
N ALA A 70 26.61 11.91 19.61
CA ALA A 70 27.12 12.02 20.98
C ALA A 70 27.46 10.66 21.60
N LEU A 71 26.74 9.60 21.25
CA LEU A 71 27.08 8.23 21.62
C LEU A 71 28.41 7.77 21.00
N GLY A 72 28.74 8.30 19.82
CA GLY A 72 29.98 8.04 19.11
C GLY A 72 30.07 6.62 18.51
N PRO A 73 31.03 6.37 17.60
CA PRO A 73 31.13 5.08 16.90
C PRO A 73 31.69 3.95 17.78
N THR A 74 32.17 4.26 18.97
CA THR A 74 32.73 3.28 19.90
C THR A 74 31.63 2.41 20.51
N PRO A 75 31.78 1.08 20.53
CA PRO A 75 30.80 0.21 21.15
C PRO A 75 30.62 0.50 22.63
N TYR A 76 29.36 0.54 23.09
CA TYR A 76 28.98 0.66 24.48
C TYR A 76 28.10 -0.52 24.91
N ALA A 77 28.06 -0.76 26.22
CA ALA A 77 27.23 -1.77 26.86
C ALA A 77 26.61 -1.17 28.12
N GLN A 78 25.43 -1.65 28.49
CA GLN A 78 24.76 -1.30 29.74
C GLN A 78 24.98 -2.43 30.74
N SER A 79 25.17 -2.07 32.02
CA SER A 79 25.19 -3.08 33.08
C SER A 79 23.78 -3.62 33.33
N GLU A 80 23.67 -4.85 33.86
CA GLU A 80 22.36 -5.43 34.20
C GLU A 80 21.61 -4.59 35.25
N ASP A 81 22.35 -3.84 36.08
CA ASP A 81 21.80 -2.98 37.13
C ASP A 81 21.29 -1.62 36.61
N GLU A 82 21.71 -1.21 35.42
CA GLU A 82 21.24 0.02 34.74
C GLU A 82 19.95 -0.20 33.93
N ALA A 83 19.56 -1.46 33.72
CA ALA A 83 18.43 -1.83 32.89
C ALA A 83 17.10 -1.52 33.58
N LYS A 84 16.27 -0.69 32.95
CA LYS A 84 14.91 -0.40 33.43
C LYS A 84 13.94 -1.55 33.18
N ASP A 85 14.25 -2.41 32.21
CA ASP A 85 13.41 -3.54 31.76
C ASP A 85 14.16 -4.88 31.87
N ASP A 86 13.47 -5.99 31.56
CA ASP A 86 14.04 -7.35 31.53
C ASP A 86 15.12 -7.55 30.43
N VAL A 87 15.48 -6.48 29.71
CA VAL A 87 16.37 -6.48 28.54
C VAL A 87 17.41 -5.37 28.70
N TYR A 88 18.69 -5.68 28.47
CA TYR A 88 19.79 -4.72 28.53
C TYR A 88 20.71 -4.81 27.32
N ILE A 89 21.37 -3.70 27.00
CA ILE A 89 22.27 -3.59 25.84
C ILE A 89 23.61 -4.27 26.15
N VAL A 90 23.95 -5.29 25.38
CA VAL A 90 25.26 -5.96 25.42
C VAL A 90 26.25 -5.28 24.49
N GLN A 91 25.76 -4.78 23.35
CA GLN A 91 26.57 -4.04 22.39
C GLN A 91 25.68 -3.12 21.57
N GLY A 92 25.88 -1.82 21.72
CA GLY A 92 25.35 -0.77 20.84
C GLY A 92 26.46 0.17 20.40
N HIS A 93 26.19 1.03 19.43
CA HIS A 93 27.09 2.10 19.03
C HIS A 93 26.30 3.26 18.45
N GLY A 94 26.90 4.46 18.49
CA GLY A 94 26.40 5.66 17.85
C GLY A 94 27.05 5.92 16.49
N LEU A 95 27.02 7.16 16.05
CA LEU A 95 27.56 7.60 14.76
C LEU A 95 28.85 8.42 14.95
N PRO A 96 29.76 8.42 13.97
CA PRO A 96 30.82 9.42 13.91
C PRO A 96 30.21 10.82 13.63
N PRO A 97 30.97 11.90 13.88
CA PRO A 97 30.58 13.26 13.50
C PRO A 97 30.11 13.33 12.04
N ILE A 98 29.08 14.14 11.76
CA ILE A 98 28.48 14.25 10.41
C ILE A 98 29.52 14.67 9.36
N SER A 99 30.53 15.47 9.74
CA SER A 99 31.65 15.85 8.88
C SER A 99 32.43 14.65 8.33
N ASP A 100 32.49 13.57 9.10
CA ASP A 100 33.33 12.41 8.86
C ASP A 100 32.57 11.31 8.11
N TRP A 101 31.29 11.52 7.81
CA TRP A 101 30.49 10.59 7.00
C TRP A 101 31.04 10.52 5.58
N ASP A 102 31.02 9.33 4.98
CA ASP A 102 31.26 9.17 3.55
C ASP A 102 30.15 9.90 2.76
N ASP A 103 30.50 10.54 1.65
CA ASP A 103 29.52 11.29 0.83
C ASP A 103 28.47 10.35 0.20
N ALA A 104 28.81 9.08 -0.01
CA ALA A 104 27.88 8.04 -0.46
C ALA A 104 27.05 7.44 0.69
N PHE A 105 27.38 7.73 1.96
CA PHE A 105 26.67 7.18 3.10
C PHE A 105 25.25 7.75 3.18
N ARG A 106 24.28 6.84 3.07
CA ARG A 106 22.86 7.12 3.28
C ARG A 106 22.47 6.65 4.69
N PHE A 107 22.29 7.61 5.59
CA PHE A 107 21.84 7.34 6.95
C PHE A 107 20.44 6.75 6.94
N LEU A 108 19.49 7.41 6.25
CA LEU A 108 18.14 6.89 6.03
C LEU A 108 17.83 6.76 4.55
N GLY A 109 17.07 5.70 4.24
CA GLY A 109 16.40 5.45 2.99
C GLY A 109 15.15 4.62 3.26
N SER A 110 14.31 4.45 2.25
CA SER A 110 13.09 3.63 2.31
C SER A 110 13.36 2.18 2.70
N GLU A 111 14.54 1.64 2.35
CA GLU A 111 15.03 0.35 2.79
C GLU A 111 15.34 0.31 4.29
N VAL A 112 15.88 1.39 4.87
CA VAL A 112 16.13 1.47 6.31
C VAL A 112 14.83 1.59 7.09
N ILE A 113 13.91 2.43 6.61
CA ILE A 113 12.57 2.57 7.22
C ILE A 113 11.80 1.25 7.21
N ALA A 114 11.87 0.50 6.10
CA ALA A 114 11.38 -0.87 5.98
C ALA A 114 11.93 -1.78 7.08
N MET A 115 13.26 -1.85 7.19
CA MET A 115 13.95 -2.64 8.22
C MET A 115 13.50 -2.27 9.65
N LEU A 116 13.30 -0.97 9.94
CA LEU A 116 12.77 -0.51 11.22
C LEU A 116 11.33 -0.97 11.47
N ASP A 117 10.42 -0.84 10.49
CA ASP A 117 9.02 -1.27 10.65
C ASP A 117 8.93 -2.78 10.86
N ALA A 118 9.65 -3.56 10.06
CA ALA A 118 9.71 -5.01 10.21
C ALA A 118 10.24 -5.41 11.59
N ALA A 119 11.33 -4.80 12.04
CA ALA A 119 11.93 -5.07 13.35
C ALA A 119 11.00 -4.67 14.51
N ARG A 120 10.28 -3.55 14.41
CA ARG A 120 9.30 -3.13 15.42
C ARG A 120 8.16 -4.15 15.55
N ARG A 121 7.61 -4.62 14.42
CA ARG A 121 6.51 -5.60 14.40
C ARG A 121 6.94 -6.96 14.95
N ALA A 122 8.16 -7.38 14.65
CA ALA A 122 8.72 -8.65 15.13
C ALA A 122 9.34 -8.56 16.54
N HIS A 123 9.49 -7.35 17.09
CA HIS A 123 10.26 -7.04 18.29
C HIS A 123 11.74 -7.50 18.24
N GLN A 124 12.26 -7.75 17.04
CA GLN A 124 13.62 -8.19 16.76
C GLN A 124 13.95 -7.90 15.30
N ALA A 125 15.18 -7.47 15.00
CA ALA A 125 15.67 -7.31 13.63
C ALA A 125 15.89 -8.69 12.95
N ALA A 126 15.53 -8.78 11.67
CA ALA A 126 15.84 -9.96 10.86
C ALA A 126 17.34 -10.03 10.56
N GLU A 127 17.87 -11.23 10.30
CA GLU A 127 19.31 -11.48 10.06
C GLU A 127 19.93 -10.53 9.03
N HIS A 128 19.25 -10.32 7.89
CA HIS A 128 19.72 -9.44 6.82
C HIS A 128 19.58 -7.93 7.12
N SER A 129 18.92 -7.58 8.22
CA SER A 129 18.70 -6.20 8.67
C SER A 129 19.52 -5.84 9.91
N GLU A 130 20.12 -6.82 10.58
CA GLU A 130 20.89 -6.59 11.80
C GLU A 130 22.06 -5.65 11.56
N GLU A 131 22.96 -5.99 10.64
CA GLU A 131 24.17 -5.20 10.36
C GLU A 131 23.84 -3.77 9.89
N PRO A 132 22.96 -3.53 8.89
CA PRO A 132 22.60 -2.18 8.48
C PRO A 132 21.98 -1.32 9.59
N LEU A 133 21.14 -1.90 10.46
CA LEU A 133 20.51 -1.17 11.57
C LEU A 133 21.47 -0.95 12.73
N LEU A 134 22.31 -1.94 13.03
CA LEU A 134 23.39 -1.83 14.01
C LEU A 134 24.28 -0.68 13.57
N GLU A 135 24.91 -0.73 12.38
CA GLU A 135 25.83 0.29 11.84
C GLU A 135 25.35 1.74 12.00
N ARG A 136 24.04 1.97 11.96
CA ARG A 136 23.40 3.29 12.08
C ARG A 136 23.04 3.70 13.52
N GLY A 137 23.33 2.86 14.50
CA GLY A 137 22.92 3.00 15.90
C GLY A 137 21.40 2.87 16.13
N LEU A 138 20.67 2.33 15.16
CA LEU A 138 19.21 2.20 15.20
C LEU A 138 18.75 0.87 15.81
N ALA A 139 19.67 -0.07 15.96
CA ALA A 139 19.49 -1.29 16.70
C ALA A 139 20.70 -1.55 17.58
N ALA A 140 20.53 -2.41 18.58
CA ALA A 140 21.57 -2.86 19.47
C ALA A 140 21.40 -4.36 19.76
N ARG A 141 22.52 -5.03 20.05
CA ARG A 141 22.48 -6.39 20.59
C ARG A 141 22.06 -6.32 22.04
N VAL A 142 20.97 -6.98 22.36
CA VAL A 142 20.39 -6.99 23.69
C VAL A 142 20.31 -8.41 24.24
N ARG A 143 20.36 -8.53 25.57
CA ARG A 143 20.19 -9.79 26.28
C ARG A 143 18.99 -9.74 27.19
N HIS A 144 18.15 -10.75 27.11
CA HIS A 144 17.03 -10.90 28.03
C HIS A 144 17.50 -11.55 29.34
N ARG A 145 17.28 -10.86 30.47
CA ARG A 145 17.71 -11.27 31.82
C ARG A 145 17.29 -12.69 32.20
N LYS A 146 16.00 -13.00 32.05
CA LYS A 146 15.41 -14.31 32.42
C LYS A 146 15.69 -15.45 31.45
N LYS A 147 15.85 -15.15 30.15
CA LYS A 147 15.97 -16.16 29.09
C LYS A 147 17.42 -16.39 28.65
N HIS A 148 18.37 -15.53 29.08
CA HIS A 148 19.76 -15.53 28.65
C HIS A 148 19.93 -15.66 27.12
N LYS A 149 19.00 -15.04 26.37
CA LYS A 149 18.99 -15.06 24.91
C LYS A 149 19.39 -13.70 24.38
N ASP A 150 20.34 -13.70 23.46
CA ASP A 150 20.78 -12.52 22.72
C ASP A 150 19.98 -12.39 21.44
N TYR A 151 19.60 -11.16 21.12
CA TYR A 151 18.96 -10.81 19.86
C TYR A 151 19.22 -9.32 19.55
N VAL A 152 18.97 -8.92 18.31
CA VAL A 152 19.07 -7.51 17.90
C VAL A 152 17.71 -6.85 18.03
N ALA A 153 17.62 -5.82 18.86
CA ALA A 153 16.41 -5.03 19.07
C ALA A 153 16.63 -3.58 18.64
N LEU A 154 15.56 -2.88 18.28
CA LEU A 154 15.63 -1.46 17.97
C LEU A 154 16.04 -0.64 19.21
N THR A 155 16.87 0.37 19.01
CA THR A 155 17.18 1.38 20.02
C THR A 155 16.03 2.38 20.16
N GLU A 156 16.07 3.21 21.20
CA GLU A 156 15.14 4.34 21.34
C GLU A 156 15.22 5.28 20.12
N GLN A 157 16.43 5.54 19.61
CA GLN A 157 16.66 6.33 18.41
C GLN A 157 16.02 5.68 17.18
N GLY A 158 16.17 4.36 17.00
CA GLY A 158 15.53 3.63 15.92
C GLY A 158 14.00 3.71 15.96
N LEU A 159 13.40 3.59 17.16
CA LEU A 159 11.96 3.74 17.36
C LEU A 159 11.48 5.17 17.07
N ARG A 160 12.19 6.17 17.57
CA ARG A 160 11.87 7.59 17.33
C ARG A 160 11.97 7.97 15.86
N ILE A 161 12.96 7.46 15.12
CA ILE A 161 13.03 7.68 13.66
C ILE A 161 11.80 7.11 12.95
N LEU A 162 11.37 5.91 13.34
CA LEU A 162 10.19 5.32 12.73
C LEU A 162 8.91 6.12 13.08
N GLU A 163 8.77 6.58 14.32
CA GLU A 163 7.67 7.46 14.73
C GLU A 163 7.67 8.79 13.97
N ILE A 164 8.84 9.42 13.81
CA ILE A 164 9.01 10.62 12.98
C ILE A 164 8.55 10.32 11.55
N TYR A 165 8.99 9.21 10.95
CA TYR A 165 8.57 8.83 9.61
C TYR A 165 7.05 8.65 9.50
N GLU A 166 6.42 7.94 10.43
CA GLU A 166 4.98 7.67 10.39
C GLU A 166 4.12 8.92 10.58
N THR A 167 4.60 9.87 11.38
CA THR A 167 3.87 11.10 11.72
C THR A 167 4.18 12.27 10.80
N THR A 168 5.25 12.17 10.01
CA THR A 168 5.60 13.19 9.01
C THR A 168 4.79 12.98 7.73
N HIS A 169 4.18 14.05 7.23
CA HIS A 169 3.44 14.04 5.97
C HIS A 169 4.37 14.57 4.87
N PRO A 170 4.68 13.78 3.83
CA PRO A 170 5.47 14.27 2.70
C PRO A 170 4.64 15.29 1.92
N ARG A 171 5.31 16.24 1.26
CA ARG A 171 4.68 17.21 0.36
C ARG A 171 4.88 16.78 -1.08
N LEU A 172 3.83 16.80 -1.87
CA LEU A 172 3.93 16.59 -3.31
C LEU A 172 4.19 17.92 -4.00
N GLU A 173 5.32 17.99 -4.70
CA GLU A 173 5.73 19.15 -5.49
C GLU A 173 6.29 18.67 -6.82
N ILE A 174 5.39 18.45 -7.78
CA ILE A 174 5.75 17.95 -9.11
C ILE A 174 5.53 19.05 -10.14
N ASN A 175 6.64 19.62 -10.59
CA ASN A 175 6.66 20.54 -11.74
C ASN A 175 6.73 19.76 -13.07
N TYR A 176 6.62 20.48 -14.19
CA TYR A 176 6.62 19.90 -15.52
C TYR A 176 7.88 19.06 -15.83
N THR A 177 9.06 19.50 -15.37
CA THR A 177 10.33 18.79 -15.62
C THR A 177 10.36 17.45 -14.90
N LEU A 178 9.96 17.43 -13.63
CA LEU A 178 9.86 16.20 -12.85
C LEU A 178 8.73 15.31 -13.36
N ALA A 179 7.61 15.88 -13.81
CA ALA A 179 6.50 15.14 -14.40
C ALA A 179 6.93 14.36 -15.66
N ASP A 180 7.69 15.01 -16.56
CA ASP A 180 8.26 14.35 -17.74
C ASP A 180 9.24 13.24 -17.36
N ALA A 181 10.09 13.47 -16.35
CA ALA A 181 10.97 12.46 -15.82
C ALA A 181 10.17 11.25 -15.27
N ILE A 182 9.14 11.48 -14.45
CA ILE A 182 8.28 10.43 -13.88
C ILE A 182 7.62 9.58 -14.96
N ARG A 183 7.14 10.18 -16.04
CA ARG A 183 6.52 9.44 -17.16
C ARG A 183 7.50 8.49 -17.84
N ALA A 184 8.76 8.92 -17.99
CA ALA A 184 9.81 8.11 -18.61
C ALA A 184 10.30 6.95 -17.72
N LEU A 185 10.09 7.04 -16.40
CA LEU A 185 10.55 6.03 -15.44
C LEU A 185 9.70 4.75 -15.51
N PRO A 186 10.30 3.55 -15.43
CA PRO A 186 9.54 2.31 -15.37
C PRO A 186 8.77 2.20 -14.03
N MET A 187 7.57 1.60 -14.04
CA MET A 187 6.78 1.34 -12.82
C MET A 187 7.55 0.47 -11.80
N GLY A 188 8.48 -0.36 -12.29
CA GLY A 188 9.24 -1.32 -11.50
C GLY A 188 8.50 -2.66 -11.33
N PRO A 189 9.12 -3.63 -10.62
CA PRO A 189 10.47 -3.57 -10.03
C PRO A 189 11.57 -3.47 -11.09
N THR A 190 12.59 -2.65 -10.85
CA THR A 190 13.73 -2.46 -11.76
C THR A 190 15.03 -2.29 -10.97
N PRO A 191 16.18 -2.80 -11.46
CA PRO A 191 17.46 -2.55 -10.80
C PRO A 191 17.71 -1.04 -10.59
N ALA A 192 18.12 -0.64 -9.39
CA ALA A 192 18.36 0.76 -9.05
C ALA A 192 19.45 1.42 -9.93
N SER A 193 20.38 0.61 -10.46
CA SER A 193 21.38 1.03 -11.45
C SER A 193 20.76 1.50 -12.77
N ASN A 194 19.61 0.92 -13.12
CA ASN A 194 18.95 1.12 -14.41
C ASN A 194 17.82 2.14 -14.34
N PHE A 195 17.61 2.78 -13.19
CA PHE A 195 16.56 3.78 -13.00
C PHE A 195 17.00 5.12 -13.63
N PRO A 196 16.43 5.56 -14.77
CA PRO A 196 16.97 6.68 -15.54
C PRO A 196 16.53 8.03 -14.97
N ALA A 197 16.95 8.32 -13.73
CA ALA A 197 16.74 9.60 -13.05
C ALA A 197 18.05 10.09 -12.44
N THR A 198 18.19 11.42 -12.34
CA THR A 198 19.31 12.04 -11.64
C THR A 198 19.30 11.66 -10.16
N GLN A 199 20.43 11.86 -9.47
CA GLN A 199 20.51 11.57 -8.03
C GLN A 199 19.52 12.43 -7.23
N HIS A 200 19.42 13.72 -7.57
CA HIS A 200 18.47 14.65 -6.97
C HIS A 200 17.02 14.18 -7.18
N ASP A 201 16.63 13.86 -8.41
CA ASP A 201 15.27 13.39 -8.69
C ASP A 201 14.93 12.13 -7.89
N ARG A 202 15.88 11.19 -7.77
CA ARG A 202 15.67 9.98 -6.95
C ARG A 202 15.41 10.32 -5.49
N TYR A 203 16.17 11.25 -4.91
CA TYR A 203 15.97 11.68 -3.53
C TYR A 203 14.66 12.44 -3.35
N LEU A 204 14.29 13.28 -4.30
CA LEU A 204 13.01 13.99 -4.29
C LEU A 204 11.83 13.00 -4.38
N LEU A 205 11.87 12.05 -5.32
CA LEU A 205 10.86 11.01 -5.47
C LEU A 205 10.75 10.13 -4.21
N GLU A 206 11.86 9.76 -3.58
CA GLU A 206 11.86 8.98 -2.34
C GLU A 206 11.45 9.81 -1.11
N GLY A 207 11.77 11.11 -1.12
CA GLY A 207 11.36 12.08 -0.12
C GLY A 207 9.84 12.25 -0.10
N MET A 208 9.26 12.43 -1.29
CA MET A 208 7.82 12.44 -1.57
C MET A 208 7.13 11.07 -1.38
N ARG A 209 7.90 10.00 -1.10
CA ARG A 209 7.43 8.60 -0.98
C ARG A 209 6.80 8.03 -2.25
N LEU A 210 7.19 8.53 -3.42
CA LEU A 210 6.75 8.02 -4.73
C LEU A 210 7.50 6.77 -5.16
N ILE A 211 8.73 6.58 -4.69
CA ILE A 211 9.52 5.37 -4.94
C ILE A 211 10.00 4.75 -3.64
N SER A 212 10.33 3.46 -3.69
CA SER A 212 10.96 2.72 -2.62
C SER A 212 12.04 1.78 -3.13
N TYR A 213 13.00 1.50 -2.25
CA TYR A 213 14.13 0.62 -2.48
C TYR A 213 13.99 -0.70 -1.69
N SER A 214 14.45 -1.81 -2.28
CA SER A 214 14.38 -3.14 -1.66
C SER A 214 15.36 -3.33 -0.51
N VAL A 215 14.92 -3.95 0.58
CA VAL A 215 15.80 -4.37 1.69
C VAL A 215 16.79 -5.47 1.26
N PRO A 216 18.03 -5.50 1.79
CA PRO A 216 18.61 -4.52 2.71
C PRO A 216 19.46 -3.43 2.04
N HIS A 217 19.85 -3.60 0.77
CA HIS A 217 20.85 -2.75 0.11
C HIS A 217 20.28 -1.85 -1.01
N GLY A 218 18.97 -1.82 -1.19
CA GLY A 218 18.32 -0.98 -2.19
C GLY A 218 18.61 -1.34 -3.64
N GLY A 219 18.94 -2.61 -3.93
CA GLY A 219 19.29 -3.06 -5.29
C GLY A 219 18.15 -2.94 -6.30
N ILE A 220 16.90 -2.94 -5.86
CA ILE A 220 15.70 -2.82 -6.68
C ILE A 220 14.93 -1.55 -6.28
N CYS A 221 14.47 -0.80 -7.27
CA CYS A 221 13.60 0.36 -7.13
C CYS A 221 12.23 0.09 -7.76
N SER A 222 11.16 0.58 -7.12
CA SER A 222 9.79 0.51 -7.65
C SER A 222 8.97 1.72 -7.22
N PHE A 223 7.97 2.08 -8.02
CA PHE A 223 6.98 3.08 -7.61
C PHE A 223 6.09 2.55 -6.49
N THR A 224 5.81 3.42 -5.51
CA THR A 224 4.85 3.14 -4.46
C THR A 224 3.41 3.24 -4.97
N ALA A 225 2.34 2.89 -4.22
CA ALA A 225 0.96 3.11 -4.70
C ALA A 225 0.71 4.59 -4.99
N LEU A 226 1.22 5.48 -4.13
CA LEU A 226 1.17 6.92 -4.37
C LEU A 226 1.93 7.26 -5.66
N GLY A 227 3.14 6.73 -5.82
CA GLY A 227 3.93 6.88 -7.03
C GLY A 227 3.25 6.38 -8.31
N GLN A 228 2.56 5.25 -8.23
CA GLN A 228 1.81 4.66 -9.33
C GLN A 228 0.60 5.53 -9.69
N ALA A 229 -0.17 5.99 -8.70
CA ALA A 229 -1.30 6.88 -8.92
C ALA A 229 -0.85 8.22 -9.55
N VAL A 230 0.21 8.82 -9.01
CA VAL A 230 0.85 10.02 -9.58
C VAL A 230 1.27 9.76 -11.02
N LYS A 231 2.00 8.67 -11.28
CA LYS A 231 2.45 8.37 -12.64
C LYS A 231 1.27 8.14 -13.60
N GLN A 232 0.23 7.44 -13.19
CA GLN A 232 -0.98 7.25 -14.01
C GLN A 232 -1.71 8.58 -14.28
N ALA A 233 -1.79 9.47 -13.29
CA ALA A 233 -2.34 10.81 -13.49
C ALA A 233 -1.55 11.60 -14.55
N LEU A 234 -0.22 11.51 -14.51
CA LEU A 234 0.67 12.17 -15.47
C LEU A 234 0.67 11.53 -16.87
N GLU A 235 0.45 10.21 -16.97
CA GLU A 235 0.36 9.49 -18.26
C GLU A 235 -0.97 9.75 -18.98
N THR A 236 -2.05 9.94 -18.23
CA THR A 236 -3.41 10.12 -18.77
C THR A 236 -3.82 11.58 -18.93
N GLY A 237 -3.07 12.51 -18.32
CA GLY A 237 -3.32 13.96 -18.41
C GLY A 237 -2.44 14.68 -19.43
N GLY A 238 -2.79 15.94 -19.70
CA GLY A 238 -1.95 16.88 -20.44
C GLY A 238 -1.57 18.02 -19.51
N PHE A 239 -0.28 18.18 -19.23
CA PHE A 239 0.21 19.26 -18.38
C PHE A 239 0.99 20.31 -19.17
N GLY A 240 0.95 21.55 -18.69
CA GLY A 240 1.70 22.68 -19.23
C GLY A 240 2.99 22.96 -18.46
N GLU A 241 3.66 24.07 -18.79
CA GLU A 241 4.79 24.58 -18.00
C GLU A 241 4.35 25.00 -16.60
N GLY A 242 5.22 24.82 -15.61
CA GLY A 242 4.98 25.17 -14.22
C GLY A 242 4.64 23.97 -13.34
N ASP A 243 3.82 24.20 -12.31
CA ASP A 243 3.40 23.19 -11.35
C ASP A 243 2.29 22.31 -11.95
N VAL A 244 2.49 21.00 -11.88
CA VAL A 244 1.61 20.01 -12.50
C VAL A 244 0.77 19.32 -11.46
N LEU A 245 1.41 18.81 -10.41
CA LEU A 245 0.75 18.04 -9.37
C LEU A 245 1.37 18.41 -8.02
N THR A 246 0.71 19.31 -7.30
CA THR A 246 1.05 19.74 -5.96
C THR A 246 -0.08 19.43 -4.98
N GLU A 247 0.21 19.43 -3.68
CA GLU A 247 -0.82 19.23 -2.65
C GLU A 247 -1.99 20.23 -2.77
N ASP A 248 -1.71 21.49 -3.10
CA ASP A 248 -2.73 22.53 -3.32
C ASP A 248 -3.61 22.23 -4.55
N ILE A 249 -3.02 21.77 -5.65
CA ILE A 249 -3.76 21.37 -6.85
C ILE A 249 -4.66 20.17 -6.55
N LEU A 250 -4.14 19.19 -5.81
CA LEU A 250 -4.91 18.02 -5.39
C LEU A 250 -6.05 18.39 -4.45
N ALA A 251 -5.82 19.29 -3.50
CA ALA A 251 -6.84 19.79 -2.59
C ALA A 251 -7.92 20.58 -3.35
N ALA A 252 -7.54 21.39 -4.34
CA ALA A 252 -8.47 22.09 -5.21
C ALA A 252 -9.36 21.09 -5.99
N LEU A 253 -8.76 20.03 -6.54
CA LEU A 253 -9.50 18.97 -7.23
C LEU A 253 -10.47 18.22 -6.30
N ALA A 254 -10.04 17.88 -5.08
CA ALA A 254 -10.88 17.23 -4.08
C ALA A 254 -12.04 18.12 -3.60
N ASN A 255 -11.81 19.43 -3.50
CA ASN A 255 -12.87 20.38 -3.17
C ASN A 255 -13.89 20.53 -4.32
N TYR A 256 -13.41 20.57 -5.57
CA TYR A 256 -14.26 20.59 -6.76
C TYR A 256 -15.18 19.36 -6.81
N THR A 257 -14.66 18.15 -6.59
CA THR A 257 -15.46 16.93 -6.68
C THR A 257 -16.47 16.75 -5.54
N ARG A 258 -16.24 17.38 -4.38
CA ARG A 258 -17.21 17.38 -3.27
C ARG A 258 -18.42 18.25 -3.54
N ASP A 259 -18.23 19.41 -4.19
CA ASP A 259 -19.32 20.30 -4.57
C ASP A 259 -19.09 20.91 -5.96
N PRO A 260 -19.38 20.17 -7.04
CA PRO A 260 -19.14 20.64 -8.41
C PRO A 260 -19.98 21.86 -8.82
N LYS A 261 -21.01 22.21 -8.05
CA LYS A 261 -21.94 23.30 -8.35
C LYS A 261 -21.52 24.64 -7.73
N ALA A 262 -20.55 24.62 -6.81
CA ALA A 262 -19.99 25.83 -6.24
C ALA A 262 -19.10 26.57 -7.24
N ASP A 263 -18.89 27.87 -6.99
CA ASP A 263 -17.92 28.66 -7.75
C ASP A 263 -16.50 28.30 -7.29
N HIS A 264 -15.69 27.76 -8.20
CA HIS A 264 -14.34 27.30 -7.93
C HIS A 264 -13.33 28.13 -8.73
N PRO A 265 -12.57 29.04 -8.08
CA PRO A 265 -11.54 29.83 -8.76
C PRO A 265 -10.48 28.98 -9.48
N SER A 266 -10.25 27.76 -8.98
CA SER A 266 -9.25 26.82 -9.49
C SER A 266 -9.73 26.02 -10.71
N LEU A 267 -11.01 26.13 -11.11
CA LEU A 267 -11.57 25.29 -12.19
C LEU A 267 -10.80 25.45 -13.50
N SER A 268 -10.47 26.67 -13.90
CA SER A 268 -9.72 26.93 -15.13
C SER A 268 -8.34 26.28 -15.12
N MET A 269 -7.68 26.25 -13.95
CA MET A 269 -6.38 25.57 -13.78
C MET A 269 -6.56 24.04 -13.87
N LEU A 270 -7.57 23.47 -13.20
CA LEU A 270 -7.86 22.03 -13.24
C LEU A 270 -8.21 21.55 -14.66
N GLN A 271 -8.90 22.38 -15.45
CA GLN A 271 -9.18 22.13 -16.85
C GLN A 271 -7.93 22.23 -17.72
N ALA A 272 -7.08 23.24 -17.48
CA ALA A 272 -5.81 23.40 -18.20
C ALA A 272 -4.84 22.23 -17.97
N LEU A 273 -4.85 21.64 -16.77
CA LEU A 273 -4.07 20.45 -16.41
C LEU A 273 -4.70 19.12 -16.89
N GLY A 274 -5.90 19.17 -17.49
CA GLY A 274 -6.60 17.99 -18.00
C GLY A 274 -7.15 17.07 -16.91
N TYR A 275 -7.34 17.57 -15.68
CA TYR A 275 -8.00 16.82 -14.60
C TYR A 275 -9.53 16.89 -14.70
N VAL A 276 -10.05 18.00 -15.22
CA VAL A 276 -11.49 18.23 -15.42
C VAL A 276 -11.73 18.60 -16.89
N GLY A 277 -12.79 18.07 -17.48
CA GLY A 277 -13.18 18.35 -18.86
C GLY A 277 -13.81 19.73 -19.03
N ALA A 278 -13.96 20.17 -20.28
CA ALA A 278 -14.67 21.42 -20.60
C ALA A 278 -16.13 21.39 -20.12
N ASP A 279 -16.75 20.21 -20.10
CA ASP A 279 -18.13 19.99 -19.66
C ASP A 279 -18.27 19.89 -18.14
N GLY A 280 -17.15 19.98 -17.40
CA GLY A 280 -17.11 19.87 -15.93
C GLY A 280 -16.94 18.46 -15.39
N ASP A 281 -16.93 17.44 -16.25
CA ASP A 281 -16.73 16.04 -15.84
C ASP A 281 -15.28 15.76 -15.43
N LEU A 282 -15.10 14.84 -14.48
CA LEU A 282 -13.78 14.38 -14.06
C LEU A 282 -13.16 13.50 -15.16
N LEU A 283 -11.92 13.80 -15.55
CA LEU A 283 -11.17 13.02 -16.55
C LEU A 283 -10.34 11.91 -15.89
N PRO A 284 -9.86 10.89 -16.62
CA PRO A 284 -9.06 9.81 -16.05
C PRO A 284 -7.83 10.29 -15.26
N ALA A 285 -7.18 11.37 -15.73
CA ALA A 285 -6.08 11.98 -15.00
C ALA A 285 -6.52 12.56 -13.65
N GLY A 286 -7.71 13.16 -13.61
CA GLY A 286 -8.33 13.66 -12.39
C GLY A 286 -8.72 12.54 -11.41
N GLU A 287 -9.21 11.40 -11.91
CA GLU A 287 -9.48 10.22 -11.08
C GLU A 287 -8.20 9.71 -10.39
N TRP A 288 -7.11 9.57 -11.15
CA TRP A 288 -5.82 9.16 -10.59
C TRP A 288 -5.20 10.20 -9.66
N ALA A 289 -5.39 11.49 -9.96
CA ALA A 289 -4.98 12.57 -9.06
C ALA A 289 -5.76 12.55 -7.74
N LEU A 290 -7.07 12.29 -7.76
CA LEU A 290 -7.85 12.08 -6.53
C LEU A 290 -7.40 10.85 -5.75
N GLU A 291 -7.05 9.76 -6.44
CA GLU A 291 -6.49 8.59 -5.76
C GLU A 291 -5.12 8.91 -5.15
N ALA A 292 -4.28 9.70 -5.82
CA ALA A 292 -3.03 10.20 -5.24
C ALA A 292 -3.30 11.07 -4.00
N TYR A 293 -4.29 11.96 -4.04
CA TYR A 293 -4.70 12.77 -2.89
C TYR A 293 -5.17 11.90 -1.72
N ARG A 294 -5.99 10.87 -1.99
CA ARG A 294 -6.45 9.89 -1.00
C ARG A 294 -5.27 9.14 -0.39
N LEU A 295 -4.36 8.63 -1.22
CA LEU A 295 -3.16 7.90 -0.78
C LEU A 295 -2.21 8.77 0.04
N LEU A 296 -2.12 10.07 -0.25
CA LEU A 296 -1.30 11.01 0.50
C LEU A 296 -1.83 11.20 1.94
N HIS A 297 -3.15 11.26 2.12
CA HIS A 297 -3.79 11.56 3.41
C HIS A 297 -4.13 10.31 4.23
N GLU A 298 -4.61 9.26 3.58
CA GLU A 298 -5.09 8.03 4.23
C GLU A 298 -4.05 6.90 4.18
N GLY A 299 -3.01 7.05 3.35
CA GLY A 299 -2.08 5.98 3.06
C GLY A 299 -2.66 4.91 2.13
N ALA A 300 -1.81 3.92 1.82
CA ALA A 300 -2.24 2.72 1.12
C ALA A 300 -3.21 1.91 2.00
N ARG A 301 -4.27 1.36 1.39
CA ARG A 301 -5.23 0.53 2.12
C ARG A 301 -4.51 -0.64 2.80
N SER A 302 -4.68 -0.78 4.11
CA SER A 302 -4.19 -1.91 4.92
C SER A 302 -4.95 -3.20 4.63
N ASP A 303 -6.17 -3.08 4.11
CA ASP A 303 -7.15 -4.15 4.12
C ASP A 303 -6.97 -5.04 2.89
N VAL A 304 -6.48 -6.25 3.16
CA VAL A 304 -6.54 -7.36 2.21
C VAL A 304 -7.99 -7.82 2.18
N TRP A 305 -8.65 -7.64 1.05
CA TRP A 305 -9.88 -8.38 0.79
C TRP A 305 -9.48 -9.83 0.50
N THR A 306 -9.43 -10.64 1.56
CA THR A 306 -9.34 -12.09 1.38
C THR A 306 -10.71 -12.60 0.97
N ILE A 307 -10.82 -13.03 -0.28
CA ILE A 307 -12.02 -13.70 -0.78
C ILE A 307 -11.68 -15.18 -0.82
N ALA A 308 -12.48 -16.00 -0.14
CA ALA A 308 -12.51 -17.42 -0.42
C ALA A 308 -13.63 -17.65 -1.43
N VAL A 309 -13.28 -17.80 -2.71
CA VAL A 309 -14.25 -18.31 -3.69
C VAL A 309 -14.41 -19.80 -3.38
N HIS A 310 -15.55 -20.16 -2.81
CA HIS A 310 -15.86 -21.52 -2.41
C HIS A 310 -16.30 -22.36 -3.62
N ALA A 311 -16.28 -23.68 -3.49
CA ALA A 311 -16.75 -24.58 -4.54
C ALA A 311 -18.21 -24.30 -4.96
N GLU A 312 -19.01 -23.70 -4.07
CA GLU A 312 -20.39 -23.28 -4.35
C GLU A 312 -20.45 -22.07 -5.30
N ASP A 313 -19.55 -21.11 -5.13
CA ASP A 313 -19.41 -19.93 -5.98
C ASP A 313 -18.99 -20.34 -7.40
N ILE A 314 -18.01 -21.24 -7.52
CA ILE A 314 -17.59 -21.82 -8.81
C ILE A 314 -18.74 -22.59 -9.47
N ALA A 315 -19.57 -23.30 -8.70
CA ALA A 315 -20.71 -24.03 -9.24
C ALA A 315 -21.76 -23.08 -9.85
N VAL A 316 -21.96 -21.90 -9.25
CA VAL A 316 -22.83 -20.83 -9.78
C VAL A 316 -22.23 -20.22 -11.04
N LEU A 317 -20.93 -19.89 -11.06
CA LEU A 317 -20.26 -19.39 -12.27
C LEU A 317 -20.37 -20.38 -13.44
N ARG A 318 -20.17 -21.68 -13.18
CA ARG A 318 -20.37 -22.77 -14.16
C ARG A 318 -21.83 -22.86 -14.64
N ALA A 319 -22.80 -22.61 -13.76
CA ALA A 319 -24.21 -22.65 -14.12
C ALA A 319 -24.57 -21.48 -15.04
N ILE A 320 -24.08 -20.26 -14.72
CA ILE A 320 -24.25 -19.07 -15.55
C ILE A 320 -23.65 -19.30 -16.94
N ASP A 321 -22.40 -19.79 -17.02
CA ASP A 321 -21.72 -20.06 -18.30
C ASP A 321 -22.46 -21.12 -19.13
N ALA A 322 -22.85 -22.24 -18.51
CA ALA A 322 -23.55 -23.31 -19.20
C ALA A 322 -24.92 -22.86 -19.75
N ILE A 323 -25.66 -22.01 -19.03
CA ILE A 323 -26.92 -21.46 -19.51
C ILE A 323 -26.68 -20.49 -20.68
N TRP A 324 -25.64 -19.66 -20.63
CA TRP A 324 -25.27 -18.78 -21.74
C TRP A 324 -24.79 -19.54 -22.99
N GLN A 325 -24.08 -20.65 -22.82
CA GLN A 325 -23.71 -21.53 -23.94
C GLN A 325 -24.96 -22.11 -24.61
N LYS A 326 -25.95 -22.58 -23.84
CA LYS A 326 -27.24 -23.05 -24.39
C LYS A 326 -28.05 -21.91 -25.02
N ALA A 327 -27.99 -20.71 -24.47
CA ALA A 327 -28.59 -19.49 -25.03
C ALA A 327 -28.08 -19.14 -26.43
N THR A 328 -26.87 -19.57 -26.76
CA THR A 328 -26.28 -19.38 -28.10
C THR A 328 -27.04 -20.18 -29.16
N SER A 329 -27.59 -21.34 -28.79
CA SER A 329 -28.43 -22.18 -29.67
C SER A 329 -29.94 -21.89 -29.51
N ASN A 330 -30.39 -21.40 -28.35
CA ASN A 330 -31.78 -21.09 -28.05
C ASN A 330 -31.93 -19.71 -27.38
N ARG A 331 -32.34 -18.69 -28.14
CA ARG A 331 -32.42 -17.28 -27.69
C ARG A 331 -33.39 -17.01 -26.52
N GLU A 332 -34.20 -17.97 -26.11
CA GLU A 332 -35.06 -17.86 -24.91
C GLU A 332 -34.40 -18.34 -23.62
N GLU A 333 -33.23 -18.96 -23.72
CA GLU A 333 -32.41 -19.33 -22.57
C GLU A 333 -31.58 -18.12 -22.13
N ALA A 334 -31.68 -17.81 -20.85
CA ALA A 334 -30.93 -16.74 -20.19
C ALA A 334 -30.83 -17.11 -18.71
N PRO A 335 -29.71 -16.82 -18.03
CA PRO A 335 -29.53 -17.15 -16.62
C PRO A 335 -30.29 -16.13 -15.75
N THR A 336 -31.61 -16.26 -15.71
CA THR A 336 -32.44 -15.58 -14.70
C THR A 336 -32.27 -16.26 -13.35
N PHE A 337 -32.62 -15.55 -12.27
CA PHE A 337 -32.57 -16.10 -10.91
C PHE A 337 -33.31 -17.45 -10.79
N GLU A 338 -34.54 -17.53 -11.32
CA GLU A 338 -35.35 -18.77 -11.28
C GLU A 338 -34.68 -19.94 -12.02
N LYS A 339 -34.10 -19.68 -13.19
CA LYS A 339 -33.42 -20.73 -13.98
C LYS A 339 -32.13 -21.20 -13.30
N LEU A 340 -31.36 -20.27 -12.73
CA LEU A 340 -30.19 -20.59 -11.93
C LEU A 340 -30.58 -21.40 -10.69
N ARG A 341 -31.67 -21.02 -10.01
CA ARG A 341 -32.20 -21.74 -8.85
C ARG A 341 -32.55 -23.19 -9.21
N THR A 342 -33.28 -23.42 -10.30
CA THR A 342 -33.59 -24.79 -10.77
C THR A 342 -32.33 -25.61 -11.06
N GLU A 343 -31.38 -25.05 -11.83
CA GLU A 343 -30.13 -25.74 -12.16
C GLU A 343 -29.30 -26.06 -10.91
N MET A 344 -29.25 -25.17 -9.93
CA MET A 344 -28.53 -25.36 -8.68
C MET A 344 -29.18 -26.40 -7.77
N ILE A 345 -30.53 -26.44 -7.69
CA ILE A 345 -31.27 -27.50 -7.00
C ILE A 345 -30.88 -28.86 -7.58
N ASP A 346 -30.96 -29.02 -8.90
CA ASP A 346 -30.66 -30.30 -9.55
C ASP A 346 -29.22 -30.76 -9.32
N ARG A 347 -28.26 -29.82 -9.35
CA ARG A 347 -26.85 -30.10 -9.07
C ARG A 347 -26.64 -30.54 -7.62
N LYS A 348 -27.24 -29.85 -6.65
CA LYS A 348 -27.13 -30.19 -5.22
C LYS A 348 -27.80 -31.52 -4.90
N VAL A 349 -28.98 -31.79 -5.46
CA VAL A 349 -29.67 -33.08 -5.31
C VAL A 349 -28.79 -34.23 -5.82
N ARG A 350 -28.16 -34.07 -6.99
CA ARG A 350 -27.22 -35.08 -7.53
C ARG A 350 -26.00 -35.26 -6.61
N GLN A 351 -25.42 -34.16 -6.13
CA GLN A 351 -24.28 -34.19 -5.22
C GLN A 351 -24.59 -34.95 -3.93
N TYR A 352 -25.73 -34.65 -3.29
CA TYR A 352 -26.11 -35.28 -2.02
C TYR A 352 -26.54 -36.73 -2.18
N LYS A 353 -27.18 -37.12 -3.30
CA LYS A 353 -27.42 -38.53 -3.62
C LYS A 353 -26.13 -39.33 -3.73
N ALA A 354 -25.16 -38.83 -4.52
CA ALA A 354 -23.86 -39.48 -4.67
C ALA A 354 -23.07 -39.53 -3.35
N LEU A 355 -23.19 -38.50 -2.52
CA LEU A 355 -22.56 -38.44 -1.20
C LEU A 355 -23.14 -39.49 -0.24
N LEU A 356 -24.46 -39.67 -0.24
CA LEU A 356 -25.13 -40.69 0.57
C LEU A 356 -24.79 -42.12 0.12
N GLU A 357 -24.70 -42.35 -1.20
CA GLU A 357 -24.26 -43.64 -1.76
C GLU A 357 -22.81 -43.98 -1.34
N LYS A 358 -21.92 -42.98 -1.33
CA LYS A 358 -20.50 -43.16 -1.01
C LYS A 358 -20.21 -43.31 0.49
N TYR A 359 -20.99 -42.66 1.36
CA TYR A 359 -20.68 -42.56 2.79
C TYR A 359 -21.73 -43.17 3.74
N GLY A 360 -22.67 -43.96 3.23
CA GLY A 360 -23.86 -44.44 3.98
C GLY A 360 -23.64 -44.93 5.42
N ARG A 361 -22.54 -45.65 5.73
CA ARG A 361 -22.24 -46.15 7.10
C ARG A 361 -21.28 -45.26 7.92
N LYS A 362 -20.71 -44.20 7.32
CA LYS A 362 -19.69 -43.31 7.91
C LYS A 362 -20.12 -41.85 7.96
N LEU A 363 -21.42 -41.57 7.89
CA LEU A 363 -21.94 -40.19 7.95
C LEU A 363 -21.45 -39.45 9.20
N ASN A 364 -21.30 -40.17 10.32
CA ASN A 364 -20.83 -39.67 11.61
C ASN A 364 -19.36 -39.21 11.61
N GLU A 365 -18.57 -39.55 10.59
CA GLU A 365 -17.16 -39.11 10.42
C GLU A 365 -17.05 -37.76 9.68
N MET A 366 -18.15 -37.19 9.18
CA MET A 366 -18.19 -35.91 8.46
C MET A 366 -18.25 -34.68 9.38
N PRO A 367 -17.94 -33.47 8.86
CA PRO A 367 -18.20 -32.23 9.60
C PRO A 367 -19.70 -32.05 9.91
N HIS A 368 -20.01 -31.59 11.13
CA HIS A 368 -21.36 -31.51 11.68
C HIS A 368 -22.38 -30.78 10.77
N LYS A 369 -21.96 -29.71 10.08
CA LYS A 369 -22.81 -28.96 9.14
C LYS A 369 -23.27 -29.81 7.94
N TYR A 370 -22.38 -30.63 7.38
CA TYR A 370 -22.73 -31.51 6.24
C TYR A 370 -23.66 -32.66 6.66
N GLN A 371 -23.48 -33.19 7.88
CA GLN A 371 -24.36 -34.22 8.45
C GLN A 371 -25.80 -33.72 8.59
N GLN A 372 -25.97 -32.52 9.13
CA GLN A 372 -27.30 -31.92 9.32
C GLN A 372 -28.02 -31.71 7.98
N ILE A 373 -27.33 -31.17 6.97
CA ILE A 373 -27.93 -30.93 5.66
C ILE A 373 -28.26 -32.26 4.96
N ALA A 374 -27.41 -33.27 5.09
CA ALA A 374 -27.64 -34.61 4.54
C ALA A 374 -28.80 -35.36 5.22
N SER A 375 -28.95 -35.23 6.54
CA SER A 375 -30.10 -35.77 7.29
C SER A 375 -31.39 -35.09 6.86
N LYS A 376 -31.41 -33.75 6.78
CA LYS A 376 -32.56 -33.00 6.23
C LYS A 376 -32.87 -33.37 4.79
N PHE A 377 -31.86 -33.72 3.98
CA PHE A 377 -32.06 -34.18 2.60
C PHE A 377 -32.76 -35.54 2.52
N GLN A 378 -32.43 -36.48 3.42
CA GLN A 378 -33.07 -37.80 3.49
C GLN A 378 -34.55 -37.71 3.88
N GLU A 379 -34.90 -36.73 4.70
CA GLU A 379 -36.27 -36.49 5.18
C GLU A 379 -37.08 -35.55 4.24
N ALA A 380 -36.42 -34.93 3.27
CA ALA A 380 -37.03 -33.93 2.40
C ALA A 380 -38.05 -34.57 1.43
N LYS A 381 -39.31 -34.11 1.53
CA LYS A 381 -40.36 -34.41 0.53
C LYS A 381 -40.37 -33.43 -0.64
N ASN A 382 -39.77 -32.25 -0.44
CA ASN A 382 -39.67 -31.19 -1.44
C ASN A 382 -38.21 -30.68 -1.52
N TYR A 383 -37.52 -30.98 -2.62
CA TYR A 383 -36.12 -30.61 -2.80
C TYR A 383 -35.90 -29.11 -3.04
N ALA A 384 -36.91 -28.39 -3.54
CA ALA A 384 -36.82 -26.95 -3.74
C ALA A 384 -36.80 -26.22 -2.38
N GLN A 385 -37.69 -26.63 -1.47
CA GLN A 385 -37.72 -26.12 -0.10
C GLN A 385 -36.47 -26.52 0.69
N TRP A 386 -36.02 -27.77 0.56
CA TRP A 386 -34.75 -28.19 1.17
C TRP A 386 -33.56 -27.37 0.69
N PHE A 387 -33.50 -27.02 -0.59
CA PHE A 387 -32.42 -26.18 -1.11
C PHE A 387 -32.47 -24.78 -0.49
N ASP A 388 -33.62 -24.11 -0.49
CA ASP A 388 -33.77 -22.76 0.05
C ASP A 388 -33.47 -22.69 1.57
N ASP A 389 -33.84 -23.73 2.32
CA ASP A 389 -33.61 -23.80 3.76
C ASP A 389 -32.13 -24.01 4.13
N ASN A 390 -31.28 -24.41 3.18
CA ASN A 390 -29.88 -24.77 3.44
C ASN A 390 -28.85 -24.03 2.57
N PHE A 391 -29.27 -23.37 1.49
CA PHE A 391 -28.40 -22.65 0.56
C PHE A 391 -29.05 -21.31 0.16
N ASP A 392 -28.28 -20.22 0.25
CA ASP A 392 -28.74 -18.88 -0.14
C ASP A 392 -28.11 -18.47 -1.46
N LEU A 393 -28.80 -18.75 -2.57
CA LEU A 393 -28.33 -18.40 -3.91
C LEU A 393 -28.25 -16.88 -4.11
N ARG A 394 -29.11 -16.09 -3.46
CA ARG A 394 -29.14 -14.63 -3.64
C ARG A 394 -27.93 -13.99 -2.97
N ALA A 395 -27.58 -14.43 -1.76
CA ALA A 395 -26.35 -14.02 -1.09
C ALA A 395 -25.10 -14.38 -1.89
N VAL A 396 -25.07 -15.57 -2.51
CA VAL A 396 -23.95 -15.98 -3.39
C VAL A 396 -23.83 -15.08 -4.62
N LEU A 397 -24.94 -14.77 -5.29
CA LEU A 397 -24.94 -13.87 -6.45
C LEU A 397 -24.47 -12.46 -6.09
N HIS A 398 -24.95 -11.89 -4.98
CA HIS A 398 -24.49 -10.58 -4.50
C HIS A 398 -23.01 -10.59 -4.13
N SER A 399 -22.52 -11.66 -3.51
CA SER A 399 -21.10 -11.84 -3.22
C SER A 399 -20.28 -11.83 -4.52
N LEU A 400 -20.64 -12.66 -5.50
CA LEU A 400 -19.97 -12.72 -6.81
C LEU A 400 -19.98 -11.39 -7.56
N GLU A 401 -21.08 -10.64 -7.46
CA GLU A 401 -21.23 -9.31 -8.08
C GLU A 401 -20.36 -8.25 -7.38
N SER A 402 -20.31 -8.26 -6.04
CA SER A 402 -19.45 -7.36 -5.26
C SER A 402 -17.95 -7.50 -5.59
N PHE A 403 -17.56 -8.69 -6.09
CA PHE A 403 -16.19 -9.00 -6.52
C PHE A 403 -15.99 -8.89 -8.03
N GLN A 404 -16.96 -8.31 -8.75
CA GLN A 404 -16.93 -8.13 -10.19
C GLN A 404 -16.67 -9.43 -10.96
N LEU A 405 -17.10 -10.59 -10.44
CA LEU A 405 -17.03 -11.87 -11.16
C LEU A 405 -18.25 -12.06 -12.05
N ILE A 406 -19.38 -11.49 -11.64
CA ILE A 406 -20.61 -11.41 -12.43
C ILE A 406 -21.12 -9.97 -12.45
N GLU A 407 -21.96 -9.68 -13.43
CA GLU A 407 -22.75 -8.47 -13.53
C GLU A 407 -24.24 -8.84 -13.67
N SER A 408 -25.11 -8.10 -12.98
CA SER A 408 -26.56 -8.18 -13.17
C SER A 408 -26.98 -7.17 -14.24
N ILE A 409 -27.61 -7.65 -15.31
CA ILE A 409 -28.11 -6.82 -16.40
C ILE A 409 -29.59 -7.11 -16.65
N GLU A 410 -30.28 -6.19 -17.32
CA GLU A 410 -31.64 -6.43 -17.79
C GLU A 410 -31.62 -7.03 -19.21
N ASP A 411 -32.36 -8.12 -19.40
CA ASP A 411 -32.58 -8.68 -20.73
C ASP A 411 -33.58 -7.84 -21.54
N ARG A 412 -33.75 -8.17 -22.84
CA ARG A 412 -34.69 -7.47 -23.74
C ARG A 412 -36.15 -7.54 -23.30
N LYS A 413 -36.49 -8.36 -22.30
CA LYS A 413 -37.83 -8.53 -21.72
C LYS A 413 -37.92 -7.89 -20.32
N GLY A 414 -36.91 -7.11 -19.90
CA GLY A 414 -36.87 -6.41 -18.60
C GLY A 414 -36.63 -7.33 -17.41
N ARG A 415 -36.05 -8.52 -17.63
CA ARG A 415 -35.75 -9.49 -16.56
C ARG A 415 -34.29 -9.40 -16.16
N GLU A 416 -34.03 -9.48 -14.86
CA GLU A 416 -32.67 -9.61 -14.31
C GLU A 416 -32.02 -10.91 -14.80
N VAL A 417 -30.87 -10.77 -15.47
CA VAL A 417 -30.03 -11.88 -15.93
C VAL A 417 -28.58 -11.64 -15.52
N PHE A 418 -27.89 -12.72 -15.18
CA PHE A 418 -26.52 -12.66 -14.68
C PHE A 418 -25.52 -13.00 -15.77
N ARG A 419 -24.46 -12.21 -15.92
CA ARG A 419 -23.42 -12.45 -16.92
C ARG A 419 -22.05 -12.52 -16.26
N LEU A 420 -21.18 -13.40 -16.77
CA LEU A 420 -19.78 -13.43 -16.35
C LEU A 420 -19.05 -12.21 -16.91
N THR A 421 -18.33 -11.50 -16.05
CA THR A 421 -17.36 -10.48 -16.46
C THR A 421 -16.11 -11.15 -17.04
N GLU A 422 -15.18 -10.36 -17.58
CA GLU A 422 -13.86 -10.87 -17.99
C GLU A 422 -13.13 -11.57 -16.83
N HIS A 423 -13.25 -11.04 -15.61
CA HIS A 423 -12.66 -11.63 -14.41
C HIS A 423 -13.33 -12.96 -14.04
N GLY A 424 -14.66 -13.03 -14.11
CA GLY A 424 -15.41 -14.27 -13.88
C GLY A 424 -15.05 -15.39 -14.85
N GLN A 425 -14.82 -15.05 -16.12
CA GLN A 425 -14.39 -16.02 -17.14
C GLN A 425 -12.98 -16.57 -16.86
N ARG A 426 -12.03 -15.72 -16.45
CA ARG A 426 -10.68 -16.16 -16.09
C ARG A 426 -10.69 -17.07 -14.86
N VAL A 427 -11.43 -16.70 -13.80
CA VAL A 427 -11.60 -17.54 -12.61
C VAL A 427 -12.20 -18.91 -12.95
N LEU A 428 -13.15 -18.94 -13.89
CA LEU A 428 -13.75 -20.18 -14.36
C LEU A 428 -12.77 -21.04 -15.18
N ALA A 429 -11.97 -20.42 -16.05
CA ALA A 429 -10.98 -21.09 -16.91
C ALA A 429 -9.80 -21.66 -16.12
N ASP A 430 -9.38 -21.00 -15.04
CA ASP A 430 -8.29 -21.44 -14.17
C ASP A 430 -8.63 -22.75 -13.41
N GLY A 431 -9.89 -23.20 -13.43
CA GLY A 431 -10.29 -24.52 -12.96
C GLY A 431 -10.13 -24.73 -11.45
N ALA A 432 -9.83 -23.68 -10.69
CA ALA A 432 -9.52 -23.77 -9.29
C ALA A 432 -10.79 -24.13 -8.48
N GLU A 433 -10.88 -25.38 -8.02
CA GLU A 433 -11.92 -25.80 -7.05
C GLU A 433 -11.84 -25.00 -5.73
N GLN A 434 -10.72 -24.33 -5.50
CA GLN A 434 -10.51 -23.26 -4.52
C GLN A 434 -9.55 -22.24 -5.13
N VAL A 435 -9.98 -21.01 -5.36
CA VAL A 435 -8.99 -19.91 -5.46
C VAL A 435 -8.45 -19.75 -4.05
N SER A 436 -7.25 -20.28 -3.81
CA SER A 436 -6.70 -20.28 -2.45
C SER A 436 -6.63 -18.85 -1.93
N SER A 437 -6.88 -18.65 -0.63
CA SER A 437 -6.63 -17.36 0.00
C SER A 437 -5.21 -16.87 -0.29
N THR A 438 -4.25 -17.78 -0.48
CA THR A 438 -2.88 -17.53 -0.92
C THR A 438 -2.77 -16.97 -2.34
N SER A 439 -3.63 -17.40 -3.28
CA SER A 439 -3.68 -16.93 -4.68
C SER A 439 -4.37 -15.57 -4.80
N VAL A 440 -5.45 -15.35 -4.05
CA VAL A 440 -6.05 -14.02 -3.93
C VAL A 440 -5.09 -13.09 -3.22
N LYS A 441 -4.42 -13.56 -2.15
CA LYS A 441 -3.37 -12.83 -1.43
C LYS A 441 -2.19 -12.53 -2.33
N SER A 442 -1.77 -13.41 -3.24
CA SER A 442 -0.68 -13.09 -4.18
C SER A 442 -1.09 -12.03 -5.20
N ILE A 443 -2.32 -12.06 -5.73
CA ILE A 443 -2.85 -11.05 -6.66
C ILE A 443 -3.16 -9.71 -5.95
N THR A 444 -3.67 -9.74 -4.71
CA THR A 444 -3.81 -8.52 -3.91
C THR A 444 -2.48 -8.02 -3.38
N MET A 445 -1.48 -8.90 -3.19
CA MET A 445 -0.10 -8.51 -2.91
C MET A 445 0.60 -7.88 -4.11
N THR A 446 0.21 -8.17 -5.35
CA THR A 446 0.72 -7.40 -6.51
C THR A 446 0.05 -6.03 -6.64
N ARG A 447 -1.15 -5.85 -6.07
CA ARG A 447 -1.81 -4.54 -5.90
C ARG A 447 -1.45 -3.85 -4.57
N LYS A 448 -0.77 -4.57 -3.68
CA LYS A 448 -0.10 -4.02 -2.52
C LYS A 448 1.15 -3.36 -3.05
N THR A 449 1.29 -2.05 -2.85
CA THR A 449 2.64 -1.59 -2.57
C THR A 449 3.10 -2.33 -1.34
N PHE A 450 4.26 -2.98 -1.41
CA PHE A 450 5.10 -3.19 -0.25
C PHE A 450 4.84 -2.05 0.73
N SER A 451 4.07 -2.32 1.81
CA SER A 451 4.35 -1.70 3.09
C SER A 451 5.86 -1.91 3.19
N SER A 452 6.64 -0.85 3.02
CA SER A 452 8.11 -0.90 2.89
C SER A 452 8.63 -2.13 3.63
N PRO A 453 9.35 -3.07 2.98
CA PRO A 453 9.56 -4.44 3.48
C PRO A 453 9.63 -4.60 5.01
#